data_AF-A0A946WUJ5-F1
#
_entry.id   AF-A0A946WUJ5-F1
#
_cell.length_a   1.000
_cell.length_b   1.000
_cell.length_c   1.000
_cell.angle_alpha   90.00
_cell.angle_beta   90.00
_cell.angle_gamma   90.00
#
_symmetry.space_group_name_H-M   'P 1'
#
loop_
_entity.id
_entity.type
_entity.pdbx_description
1 polymer ?
#
loop_
_entity_poly.entity_id
_entity_poly.type
_entity_poly.pdbx_seq_one_letter_code
_entity_poly.pdbx_strand_id
1 'polypeptide(L)'
;VVMSKINKDIVSFLLKAGIDGGDQKIKEEKTAIHKENLQTSRESDLPDANPQNPNQTPQKQKAQPIRTEQKIERNAPCPCGSGKKYKKCHGR
;
A
#
# COMPACT_ATOMS: atom_id res chain seq x y z
N VAL A 1 -21.97 -11.44 29.88
CA VAL A 1 -22.66 -12.68 29.46
C VAL A 1 -22.96 -12.69 27.96
N VAL A 2 -23.58 -11.64 27.39
CA VAL A 2 -23.94 -11.56 25.95
C VAL A 2 -22.72 -11.67 25.02
N MET A 3 -21.61 -10.98 25.31
CA MET A 3 -20.39 -11.04 24.49
C MET A 3 -19.80 -12.45 24.39
N SER A 4 -19.82 -13.21 25.49
CA SER A 4 -19.35 -14.59 25.52
C SER A 4 -20.22 -15.52 24.65
N LYS A 5 -21.52 -15.22 24.55
CA LYS A 5 -22.46 -15.94 23.67
C LYS A 5 -22.18 -15.62 22.20
N ILE A 6 -22.01 -14.35 21.86
CA ILE A 6 -21.66 -13.89 20.51
C ILE A 6 -20.34 -14.53 20.05
N ASN A 7 -19.32 -14.54 20.92
CA ASN A 7 -18.03 -15.15 20.59
C ASN A 7 -18.16 -16.66 20.30
N LYS A 8 -19.01 -17.37 21.06
CA LYS A 8 -19.28 -18.79 20.84
C LYS A 8 -20.01 -19.04 19.52
N ASP A 9 -20.97 -18.19 19.18
CA ASP A 9 -21.74 -18.30 17.94
C ASP A 9 -20.88 -18.02 16.70
N ILE A 10 -20.01 -16.99 16.76
CA ILE A 10 -19.06 -16.67 15.69
C ILE A 10 -18.10 -17.83 15.45
N VAL A 11 -17.52 -18.40 16.51
CA VAL A 11 -16.57 -19.52 16.39
C VAL A 11 -17.25 -20.76 15.82
N SER A 12 -18.48 -21.06 16.27
CA SER A 12 -19.28 -22.16 15.72
C SER A 12 -19.56 -21.95 14.23
N PHE A 13 -19.87 -20.73 13.82
CA PHE A 13 -20.13 -20.40 12.42
C PHE A 13 -18.88 -20.59 11.56
N LEU A 14 -17.74 -20.02 11.97
CA LEU A 14 -16.48 -20.11 11.23
C LEU A 14 -16.00 -21.56 11.06
N LEU A 15 -16.24 -22.42 12.05
CA LEU A 15 -15.88 -23.85 11.97
C LEU A 15 -16.85 -24.65 11.09
N LYS A 16 -18.13 -24.27 11.07
CA LYS A 16 -19.18 -24.96 10.31
C LYS A 16 -19.23 -24.49 8.85
N ALA A 17 -18.85 -23.26 8.59
CA ALA A 17 -18.70 -22.69 7.26
C ALA A 17 -17.44 -23.30 6.62
N GLY A 18 -17.59 -24.49 6.03
CA GLY A 18 -16.57 -25.07 5.17
C GLY A 18 -16.35 -24.11 3.99
N ILE A 19 -15.28 -23.32 4.05
CA ILE A 19 -14.81 -22.58 2.88
C ILE A 19 -14.21 -23.65 1.99
N ASP A 20 -14.86 -23.95 0.87
CA ASP A 20 -14.24 -24.73 -0.20
C ASP A 20 -13.00 -23.95 -0.64
N GLY A 21 -11.85 -24.32 -0.09
CA GLY A 21 -10.52 -23.92 -0.53
C GLY A 21 -10.20 -24.58 -1.86
N GLY A 22 -11.14 -24.56 -2.81
CA GLY A 22 -10.88 -24.92 -4.18
C GLY A 22 -9.76 -24.03 -4.64
N ASP A 23 -8.61 -24.66 -4.92
CA ASP A 23 -7.43 -24.03 -5.49
C ASP A 23 -7.81 -23.33 -6.80
N GLN A 24 -8.32 -22.11 -6.69
CA GLN A 24 -8.43 -21.16 -7.80
C GLN A 24 -6.98 -20.83 -8.12
N LYS A 25 -6.38 -21.60 -9.04
CA LYS A 25 -5.05 -21.31 -9.60
C LYS A 25 -5.10 -19.92 -10.20
N ILE A 26 -4.64 -18.93 -9.45
CA ILE A 26 -4.40 -17.58 -9.94
C ILE A 26 -3.33 -17.71 -11.03
N LYS A 27 -3.75 -17.63 -12.31
CA LYS A 27 -2.82 -17.54 -13.43
C LYS A 27 -2.21 -16.15 -13.42
N GLU A 28 -0.95 -16.08 -13.04
CA GLU A 28 -0.14 -14.87 -13.14
C GLU A 28 0.12 -14.58 -14.63
N GLU A 29 -0.56 -13.57 -15.18
CA GLU A 29 -0.35 -13.11 -16.54
C GLU A 29 0.96 -12.30 -16.60
N LYS A 30 2.03 -12.96 -17.07
CA LYS A 30 3.31 -12.30 -17.32
C LYS A 30 3.18 -11.43 -18.57
N THR A 31 2.80 -10.17 -18.42
CA THR A 31 3.01 -9.16 -19.46
C THR A 31 4.51 -8.97 -19.65
N ALA A 32 5.07 -9.64 -20.65
CA ALA A 32 6.42 -9.38 -21.13
C ALA A 32 6.46 -7.96 -21.72
N ILE A 33 6.96 -6.98 -20.95
CA ILE A 33 7.33 -5.69 -21.52
C ILE A 33 8.66 -5.89 -22.24
N HIS A 34 8.56 -6.28 -23.50
CA HIS A 34 9.64 -6.19 -24.46
C HIS A 34 9.62 -4.79 -25.08
N LYS A 35 10.72 -4.03 -24.89
CA LYS A 35 11.26 -2.95 -25.75
C LYS A 35 12.48 -2.37 -25.04
N GLU A 36 13.67 -2.86 -25.36
CA GLU A 36 14.61 -2.32 -26.36
C GLU A 36 15.22 -0.95 -25.98
N ASN A 37 16.56 -0.95 -25.88
CA ASN A 37 17.51 0.15 -25.72
C ASN A 37 16.94 1.59 -25.85
N LEU A 38 16.79 2.29 -24.72
CA LEU A 38 16.67 3.75 -24.70
C LEU A 38 18.04 4.38 -24.39
N GLN A 39 18.73 4.87 -25.44
CA GLN A 39 19.83 5.82 -25.28
C GLN A 39 19.25 7.20 -24.97
N THR A 40 19.46 7.71 -23.76
CA THR A 40 19.14 9.09 -23.40
C THR A 40 20.41 9.94 -23.58
N SER A 41 20.50 10.62 -24.72
CA SER A 41 21.45 11.71 -24.92
C SER A 41 20.72 13.04 -24.70
N ARG A 42 20.80 13.59 -23.49
CA ARG A 42 20.72 15.04 -23.26
C ARG A 42 21.36 15.39 -21.93
N GLU A 43 22.67 15.53 -21.97
CA GLU A 43 23.43 16.44 -21.13
C GLU A 43 22.78 17.85 -21.20
N SER A 44 22.90 18.63 -20.13
CA SER A 44 22.53 20.05 -19.99
C SER A 44 21.04 20.40 -19.80
N ASP A 45 20.61 20.39 -18.54
CA ASP A 45 19.65 21.36 -18.00
C ASP A 45 20.13 21.77 -16.58
N LEU A 46 21.21 22.56 -16.53
CA LEU A 46 21.55 23.41 -15.38
C LEU A 46 20.63 24.64 -15.46
N PRO A 47 19.88 25.02 -14.42
CA PRO A 47 19.02 26.20 -14.47
C PRO A 47 19.85 27.48 -14.38
N ASP A 48 19.91 28.22 -15.48
CA ASP A 48 20.38 29.60 -15.54
C ASP A 48 19.38 30.51 -14.80
N ALA A 49 19.86 31.24 -13.82
CA ALA A 49 19.04 32.09 -12.97
C ALA A 49 18.77 33.42 -13.69
N ASN A 50 17.56 33.59 -14.23
CA ASN A 50 17.07 34.90 -14.66
C ASN A 50 15.64 35.17 -14.13
N PRO A 51 15.42 36.17 -13.25
CA PRO A 51 14.16 36.35 -12.55
C PRO A 51 13.31 37.48 -13.16
N GLN A 52 12.47 37.23 -14.17
CA GLN A 52 11.41 38.18 -14.50
C GLN A 52 10.24 37.56 -15.30
N ASN A 53 9.10 37.32 -14.65
CA ASN A 53 7.77 37.60 -15.23
C ASN A 53 6.66 37.55 -14.14
N PRO A 54 5.85 38.61 -13.96
CA PRO A 54 4.81 38.66 -12.94
C PRO A 54 3.47 38.20 -13.54
N ASN A 55 3.12 36.92 -13.39
CA ASN A 55 1.72 36.52 -13.60
C ASN A 55 1.35 35.33 -12.71
N GLN A 56 1.13 35.62 -11.44
CA GLN A 56 0.59 34.67 -10.48
C GLN A 56 -0.94 34.63 -10.64
N THR A 57 -1.44 33.68 -11.41
CA THR A 57 -2.81 33.18 -11.21
C THR A 57 -2.74 32.02 -10.20
N PRO A 58 -3.58 31.99 -9.15
CA PRO A 58 -3.48 30.96 -8.12
C PRO A 58 -3.85 29.61 -8.75
N GLN A 59 -2.86 28.73 -8.91
CA GLN A 59 -3.12 27.34 -9.26
C GLN A 59 -4.02 26.75 -8.18
N LYS A 60 -5.27 26.46 -8.55
CA LYS A 60 -6.23 25.72 -7.73
C LYS A 60 -5.53 24.44 -7.27
N GLN A 61 -5.12 24.41 -6.00
CA GLN A 61 -4.38 23.29 -5.43
C GLN A 61 -5.23 22.05 -5.61
N LYS A 62 -4.76 21.11 -6.44
CA LYS A 62 -5.40 19.81 -6.60
C LYS A 62 -5.33 19.15 -5.23
N ALA A 63 -6.49 18.87 -4.63
CA ALA A 63 -6.56 18.19 -3.34
C ALA A 63 -5.85 16.83 -3.50
N GLN A 64 -4.65 16.72 -2.93
CA GLN A 64 -3.94 15.45 -2.90
C GLN A 64 -4.69 14.54 -1.91
N PRO A 65 -4.87 13.25 -2.22
CA PRO A 65 -5.48 12.32 -1.28
C PRO A 65 -4.63 12.27 -0.01
N ILE A 66 -5.27 12.51 1.14
CA ILE A 66 -4.63 12.41 2.45
C ILE A 66 -4.19 10.95 2.61
N ARG A 67 -2.89 10.71 2.57
CA ARG A 67 -2.31 9.38 2.74
C ARG A 67 -2.35 9.02 4.23
N THR A 68 -3.48 8.50 4.70
CA THR A 68 -3.73 8.11 6.11
C THR A 68 -3.07 6.78 6.48
N GLU A 69 -1.91 6.47 5.92
CA GLU A 69 -1.13 5.34 6.40
C GLU A 69 -0.20 5.82 7.51
N GLN A 70 -0.59 5.54 8.75
CA GLN A 70 0.35 5.62 9.87
C GLN A 70 1.53 4.71 9.53
N LYS A 71 2.70 5.30 9.28
CA LYS A 71 3.93 4.55 9.01
C LYS A 71 4.36 3.85 10.30
N ILE A 72 3.93 2.60 10.46
CA ILE A 72 4.30 1.77 11.61
C ILE A 72 5.81 1.49 11.52
N GLU A 73 6.54 1.81 12.58
CA GLU A 73 7.97 1.54 12.64
C GLU A 73 8.26 0.04 12.61
N ARG A 74 9.31 -0.35 11.89
CA ARG A 74 9.71 -1.76 11.69
C ARG A 74 9.88 -2.54 13.01
N ASN A 75 10.30 -1.88 14.09
CA ASN A 75 10.52 -2.50 15.40
C ASN A 75 9.34 -2.35 16.39
N ALA A 76 8.30 -1.58 16.06
CA ALA A 76 7.14 -1.36 16.92
C ALA A 76 6.35 -2.66 17.16
N PRO A 77 5.58 -2.76 18.26
CA PRO A 77 4.63 -3.86 18.43
C PRO A 77 3.66 -3.90 17.24
N CYS A 78 3.42 -5.11 16.72
CA CYS A 78 2.56 -5.29 15.57
C CYS A 78 1.08 -4.99 15.94
N PRO A 79 0.34 -4.20 15.14
CA PRO A 79 -1.04 -3.81 15.46
C PRO A 79 -2.02 -5.00 15.50
N CYS A 80 -1.62 -6.19 15.04
CA CYS A 80 -2.41 -7.42 15.15
C CYS A 80 -2.46 -8.01 16.57
N GLY A 81 -1.83 -7.38 17.57
CA GLY A 81 -1.85 -7.84 18.95
C GLY A 81 -0.98 -9.08 19.23
N SER A 82 -0.16 -9.51 18.28
CA SER A 82 0.66 -10.73 18.41
C SER A 82 1.83 -10.62 19.39
N GLY A 83 2.11 -9.43 19.94
CA GLY A 83 3.27 -9.15 20.80
C GLY A 83 4.62 -9.17 20.07
N LYS A 84 4.65 -9.50 18.77
CA LYS A 84 5.87 -9.53 17.95
C LYS A 84 6.13 -8.14 17.36
N LYS A 85 7.42 -7.82 17.12
CA LYS A 85 7.81 -6.61 16.37
C LYS A 85 7.23 -6.67 14.95
N TYR A 86 6.79 -5.54 14.40
CA TYR A 86 6.13 -5.43 13.09
C TYR A 86 6.90 -6.18 11.99
N LYS A 87 8.23 -6.02 11.93
CA LYS A 87 9.12 -6.73 10.98
C LYS A 87 9.11 -8.25 11.03
N LYS A 88 8.74 -8.82 12.18
CA LYS A 88 8.68 -10.27 12.40
C LYS A 88 7.25 -10.80 12.23
N CYS A 89 6.31 -9.94 11.86
CA CYS A 89 4.90 -10.26 11.71
C CYS A 89 4.39 -9.73 10.37
N HIS A 90 3.68 -8.59 10.34
CA HIS A 90 3.06 -8.05 9.11
C HIS A 90 4.00 -7.17 8.25
N GLY A 91 5.20 -6.85 8.73
CA GLY A 91 6.19 -6.03 8.05
C GLY A 91 7.34 -6.82 7.43
N ARG A 92 7.08 -8.01 6.90
CA ARG A 92 8.07 -8.81 6.17
C ARG A 92 8.53 -8.09 4.90
#